data_AF-A0A382FWG0-F1
#
_entry.id   AF-A0A382FWG0-F1
#
_cell.length_a   1.000
_cell.length_b   1.000
_cell.length_c   1.000
_cell.angle_alpha   90.00
_cell.angle_beta   90.00
_cell.angle_gamma   90.00
#
_symmetry.space_group_name_H-M   'P 1'
#
loop_
_entity.id
_entity.type
_entity.pdbx_description
1 polymer ?
#
loop_
_entity_poly.entity_id
_entity_poly.type
_entity_poly.pdbx_seq_one_letter_code
_entity_poly.pdbx_strand_id
1 'polypeptide(L)'
;PPGSYDSVIIARRQSDFTDFENLRHRCVAVNSKDSYSGYLALQVFVAQRPQAGGFFGSSIITGSHRNSIHAVASGEADTAAIDCVSWEMASAHEAAAEDLLVLARTASRPGLPLITARGQSSHQLEDLRSALALAVQALGKTDRERLGLTEFVPASADSYAIIADDLQRFGAVPLITSDPDR
;
A
#
# COMPACT_ATOMS: atom_id res chain seq x y z
N PRO A 1 -12.49 -8.01 1.15
CA PRO A 1 -13.85 -7.73 1.71
C PRO A 1 -13.99 -6.22 1.91
N PRO A 2 -15.21 -5.67 2.08
CA PRO A 2 -15.38 -4.25 2.41
C PRO A 2 -14.51 -3.84 3.60
N GLY A 3 -13.89 -2.66 3.51
CA GLY A 3 -12.96 -2.16 4.53
C GLY A 3 -11.61 -2.87 4.59
N SER A 4 -11.26 -3.69 3.59
CA SER A 4 -9.92 -4.25 3.43
C SER A 4 -9.31 -3.80 2.12
N TYR A 5 -7.98 -3.75 2.10
CA TYR A 5 -7.19 -3.38 0.92
C TYR A 5 -5.98 -4.30 0.80
N ASP A 6 -5.31 -4.23 -0.34
CA ASP A 6 -3.99 -4.82 -0.56
C ASP A 6 -3.09 -3.79 -1.26
N SER A 7 -1.84 -4.14 -1.47
CA SER A 7 -0.93 -3.37 -2.31
C SER A 7 -0.53 -4.19 -3.53
N VAL A 8 -0.56 -3.56 -4.71
CA VAL A 8 0.04 -4.11 -5.92
C VAL A 8 1.54 -3.83 -5.90
N ILE A 9 2.32 -4.80 -6.36
CA ILE A 9 3.75 -4.64 -6.60
C ILE A 9 3.94 -4.44 -8.10
N ILE A 10 4.39 -3.25 -8.47
CA ILE A 10 4.46 -2.83 -9.86
C ILE A 10 5.87 -2.91 -10.42
N ALA A 11 5.98 -3.03 -11.74
CA ALA A 11 7.23 -2.91 -12.48
C ALA A 11 6.98 -2.31 -13.87
N ARG A 12 8.03 -1.85 -14.55
CA ARG A 12 7.92 -1.38 -15.93
C ARG A 12 7.56 -2.51 -16.88
N ARG A 13 6.61 -2.28 -17.77
CA ARG A 13 6.15 -3.25 -18.78
C ARG A 13 7.25 -3.64 -19.76
N GLN A 14 8.18 -2.74 -20.04
CA GLN A 14 9.34 -2.98 -20.93
C GLN A 14 10.54 -3.60 -20.20
N SER A 15 10.43 -3.91 -18.91
CA SER A 15 11.50 -4.60 -18.19
C SER A 15 11.45 -6.12 -18.44
N ASP A 16 12.57 -6.79 -18.21
CA ASP A 16 12.64 -8.26 -18.22
C ASP A 16 12.06 -8.89 -16.93
N PHE A 17 11.45 -8.08 -16.05
CA PHE A 17 10.83 -8.57 -14.82
C PHE A 17 9.51 -9.26 -15.16
N THR A 18 9.54 -10.59 -15.14
CA THR A 18 8.37 -11.43 -15.40
C THR A 18 7.89 -12.15 -14.14
N ASP A 19 8.74 -12.19 -13.12
CA ASP A 19 8.45 -12.71 -11.79
C ASP A 19 9.02 -11.77 -10.71
N PHE A 20 8.40 -11.78 -9.54
CA PHE A 20 8.82 -10.99 -8.38
C PHE A 20 10.27 -11.29 -7.98
N GLU A 21 10.74 -12.54 -8.10
CA GLU A 21 12.12 -12.89 -7.78
C GLU A 21 13.15 -12.15 -8.64
N ASN A 22 12.77 -11.66 -9.83
CA ASN A 22 13.67 -10.85 -10.67
C ASN A 22 13.96 -9.46 -10.07
N LEU A 23 13.18 -9.03 -9.08
CA LEU A 23 13.37 -7.78 -8.34
C LEU A 23 14.41 -7.89 -7.22
N ARG A 24 15.00 -9.07 -7.02
CA ARG A 24 16.07 -9.24 -6.04
C ARG A 24 17.27 -8.34 -6.38
N HIS A 25 17.81 -7.68 -5.37
CA HIS A 25 18.90 -6.69 -5.49
C HIS A 25 18.59 -5.45 -6.36
N ARG A 26 17.33 -5.25 -6.76
CA ARG A 26 16.88 -4.08 -7.54
C ARG A 26 16.56 -2.88 -6.65
N CYS A 27 16.32 -1.73 -7.27
CA CYS A 27 15.93 -0.50 -6.60
C CYS A 27 14.41 -0.47 -6.35
N VAL A 28 14.00 -0.30 -5.09
CA VAL A 28 12.57 -0.13 -4.72
C VAL A 28 12.24 1.31 -4.35
N ALA A 29 11.19 1.86 -4.95
CA ALA A 29 10.60 3.12 -4.52
C ALA A 29 9.59 2.89 -3.39
N VAL A 30 9.81 3.53 -2.25
CA VAL A 30 8.91 3.51 -1.09
C VAL A 30 8.37 4.92 -0.85
N ASN A 31 7.09 5.05 -0.57
CA ASN A 31 6.49 6.36 -0.29
C ASN A 31 7.06 6.95 1.02
N SER A 32 7.05 6.17 2.10
CA SER A 32 7.62 6.55 3.39
C SER A 32 7.89 5.29 4.23
N LYS A 33 8.76 5.39 5.25
CA LYS A 33 9.10 4.23 6.12
C LYS A 33 8.01 3.89 7.13
N ASP A 34 7.13 4.83 7.44
CA ASP A 34 5.97 4.67 8.32
C ASP A 34 4.71 4.19 7.57
N SER A 35 4.77 4.09 6.25
CA SER A 35 3.67 3.60 5.43
C SER A 35 3.50 2.08 5.58
N TYR A 36 2.28 1.64 5.88
CA TYR A 36 1.96 0.21 5.82
C TYR A 36 2.05 -0.31 4.38
N SER A 37 1.25 0.26 3.47
CA SER A 37 1.07 -0.20 2.08
C SER A 37 2.37 -0.21 1.27
N GLY A 38 3.09 0.91 1.30
CA GLY A 38 4.31 1.11 0.53
C GLY A 38 5.61 0.64 1.19
N TYR A 39 5.58 0.15 2.44
CA TYR A 39 6.81 -0.26 3.15
C TYR A 39 6.64 -1.55 3.96
N LEU A 40 5.86 -1.54 5.04
CA LEU A 40 5.73 -2.72 5.90
C LEU A 40 5.10 -3.91 5.16
N ALA A 41 4.14 -3.67 4.27
CA ALA A 41 3.54 -4.72 3.45
C ALA A 41 4.58 -5.39 2.53
N LEU A 42 5.58 -4.64 2.03
CA LEU A 42 6.71 -5.22 1.30
C LEU A 42 7.59 -6.05 2.22
N GLN A 43 7.93 -5.56 3.43
CA GLN A 43 8.71 -6.34 4.40
C GLN A 43 8.02 -7.67 4.72
N VAL A 44 6.71 -7.65 4.98
CA VAL A 44 5.88 -8.84 5.19
C VAL A 44 5.93 -9.76 3.97
N PHE A 45 5.76 -9.20 2.77
CA PHE A 45 5.74 -9.98 1.53
C PHE A 45 7.07 -10.68 1.25
N VAL A 46 8.19 -9.98 1.41
CA VAL A 46 9.51 -10.57 1.18
C VAL A 46 9.89 -11.55 2.30
N ALA A 47 9.54 -11.28 3.56
CA ALA A 47 9.90 -12.13 4.69
C ALA A 47 9.31 -13.54 4.64
N GLN A 48 8.27 -13.75 3.83
CA GLN A 48 7.67 -15.07 3.59
C GLN A 48 8.51 -15.96 2.67
N ARG A 49 9.62 -15.46 2.12
CA ARG A 49 10.52 -16.17 1.22
C ARG A 49 11.85 -16.49 1.89
N PRO A 50 12.50 -17.62 1.55
CA PRO A 50 13.84 -17.92 2.04
C PRO A 50 14.83 -16.87 1.53
N GLN A 51 15.44 -16.10 2.44
CA GLN A 51 16.49 -15.14 2.08
C GLN A 51 17.45 -14.88 3.25
N ALA A 52 18.70 -14.60 2.91
CA ALA A 52 19.69 -14.05 3.83
C ALA A 52 19.74 -12.52 3.64
N GLY A 53 19.44 -11.75 4.69
CA GLY A 53 19.45 -10.28 4.62
C GLY A 53 18.22 -9.70 3.91
N GLY A 54 18.37 -8.48 3.39
CA GLY A 54 17.29 -7.80 2.67
C GLY A 54 17.06 -8.37 1.27
N PHE A 55 15.94 -7.95 0.65
CA PHE A 55 15.55 -8.46 -0.66
C PHE A 55 16.03 -7.54 -1.80
N PHE A 56 15.89 -6.23 -1.60
CA PHE A 56 16.25 -5.21 -2.57
C PHE A 56 17.69 -4.72 -2.37
N GLY A 57 18.30 -4.18 -3.41
CA GLY A 57 19.69 -3.68 -3.35
C GLY A 57 19.77 -2.24 -2.83
N SER A 58 18.72 -1.46 -3.09
CA SER A 58 18.61 -0.06 -2.66
C SER A 58 17.14 0.36 -2.56
N SER A 59 16.89 1.47 -1.86
CA SER A 59 15.58 2.13 -1.85
C SER A 59 15.70 3.63 -2.05
N ILE A 60 14.70 4.22 -2.70
CA ILE A 60 14.46 5.66 -2.71
C ILE A 60 13.15 5.98 -1.97
N ILE A 61 13.11 7.14 -1.28
CA ILE A 61 11.91 7.63 -0.60
C ILE A 61 11.25 8.69 -1.48
N THR A 62 10.02 8.44 -1.91
CA THR A 62 9.32 9.27 -2.90
C THR A 62 8.28 10.21 -2.29
N GLY A 63 7.89 10.00 -1.04
CA GLY A 63 6.90 10.78 -0.29
C GLY A 63 5.44 10.45 -0.60
N SER A 64 5.13 9.76 -1.71
CA SER A 64 3.75 9.40 -2.06
C SER A 64 3.69 8.21 -3.03
N HIS A 65 2.56 7.51 -3.05
CA HIS A 65 2.30 6.45 -4.03
C HIS A 65 2.39 6.96 -5.47
N ARG A 66 1.83 8.15 -5.74
CA ARG A 66 1.92 8.80 -7.05
C ARG A 66 3.37 8.99 -7.49
N ASN A 67 4.23 9.51 -6.62
CA ASN A 67 5.64 9.71 -6.94
C ASN A 67 6.37 8.36 -7.11
N SER A 68 6.02 7.33 -6.35
CA SER A 68 6.56 5.97 -6.58
C SER A 68 6.18 5.42 -7.96
N ILE A 69 4.94 5.63 -8.42
CA ILE A 69 4.50 5.23 -9.77
C ILE A 69 5.35 5.92 -10.84
N HIS A 70 5.56 7.23 -10.73
CA HIS A 70 6.40 8.00 -11.65
C HIS A 70 7.87 7.58 -11.61
N ALA A 71 8.42 7.29 -10.42
CA ALA A 71 9.79 6.79 -10.27
C ALA A 71 9.98 5.43 -10.96
N VAL A 72 8.99 4.53 -10.86
CA VAL A 72 9.06 3.25 -11.57
C VAL A 72 8.90 3.46 -13.07
N ALA A 73 7.93 4.25 -13.52
CA ALA A 73 7.68 4.48 -14.95
C ALA A 73 8.89 5.11 -15.67
N SER A 74 9.56 6.07 -15.02
CA SER A 74 10.78 6.71 -15.54
C SER A 74 12.05 5.86 -15.42
N GLY A 75 12.00 4.75 -14.68
CA GLY A 75 13.15 3.87 -14.45
C GLY A 75 14.11 4.34 -13.35
N GLU A 76 13.74 5.35 -12.55
CA GLU A 76 14.48 5.75 -11.34
C GLU A 76 14.44 4.65 -10.26
N ALA A 77 13.34 3.89 -10.23
CA ALA A 77 13.22 2.66 -9.47
C ALA A 77 12.75 1.51 -10.37
N ASP A 78 13.02 0.28 -9.93
CA ASP A 78 12.61 -0.93 -10.64
C ASP A 78 11.21 -1.37 -10.24
N THR A 79 10.79 -1.05 -9.01
CA THR A 79 9.50 -1.47 -8.45
C THR A 79 9.02 -0.57 -7.32
N ALA A 80 7.74 -0.69 -6.97
CA ALA A 80 7.12 -0.10 -5.79
C ALA A 80 5.93 -0.95 -5.33
N ALA A 81 5.57 -0.84 -4.05
CA ALA A 81 4.25 -1.25 -3.58
C ALA A 81 3.31 -0.05 -3.52
N ILE A 82 2.14 -0.20 -4.15
CA ILE A 82 1.11 0.83 -4.26
C ILE A 82 -0.19 0.27 -3.71
N ASP A 83 -0.86 0.97 -2.78
CA ASP A 83 -2.17 0.52 -2.32
C ASP A 83 -3.17 0.45 -3.49
N CYS A 84 -4.08 -0.52 -3.45
CA CYS A 84 -4.97 -0.80 -4.57
C CYS A 84 -5.84 0.40 -4.98
N VAL A 85 -6.20 1.30 -4.06
CA VAL A 85 -7.02 2.48 -4.36
C VAL A 85 -6.18 3.52 -5.11
N SER A 86 -4.97 3.83 -4.62
CA SER A 86 -4.04 4.71 -5.34
C SER A 86 -3.68 4.15 -6.71
N TRP A 87 -3.54 2.82 -6.84
CA TRP A 87 -3.27 2.17 -8.12
C TRP A 87 -4.45 2.28 -9.10
N GLU A 88 -5.68 2.08 -8.64
CA GLU A 88 -6.89 2.24 -9.46
C GLU A 88 -7.04 3.70 -9.92
N MET A 89 -6.85 4.67 -9.02
CA MET A 89 -6.86 6.09 -9.36
C MET A 89 -5.77 6.45 -10.37
N ALA A 90 -4.54 5.95 -10.17
CA ALA A 90 -3.45 6.18 -11.11
C ALA A 90 -3.73 5.52 -12.47
N SER A 91 -4.26 4.31 -12.50
CA SER A 91 -4.63 3.63 -13.76
C SER A 91 -5.68 4.39 -14.56
N ALA A 92 -6.57 5.14 -13.88
CA ALA A 92 -7.60 5.94 -14.51
C ALA A 92 -7.13 7.34 -14.96
N HIS A 93 -6.08 7.88 -14.34
CA HIS A 93 -5.77 9.32 -14.42
C HIS A 93 -4.30 9.68 -14.66
N GLU A 94 -3.37 8.72 -14.56
CA GLU A 94 -1.94 8.95 -14.74
C GLU A 94 -1.43 8.16 -15.95
N ALA A 95 -0.97 8.87 -16.99
CA ALA A 95 -0.37 8.23 -18.17
C ALA A 95 0.82 7.31 -17.80
N ALA A 96 1.57 7.65 -16.75
CA ALA A 96 2.68 6.85 -16.25
C ALA A 96 2.27 5.41 -15.84
N ALA A 97 1.01 5.18 -15.47
CA ALA A 97 0.54 3.85 -15.09
C ALA A 97 0.38 2.91 -16.31
N GLU A 98 0.23 3.44 -17.53
CA GLU A 98 0.07 2.65 -18.76
C GLU A 98 1.33 1.81 -19.06
N ASP A 99 2.50 2.37 -18.75
CA ASP A 99 3.82 1.77 -18.92
C ASP A 99 4.18 0.73 -17.85
N LEU A 100 3.27 0.46 -16.91
CA LEU A 100 3.51 -0.38 -15.75
C LEU A 100 2.64 -1.64 -15.78
N LEU A 101 3.14 -2.71 -15.17
CA LEU A 101 2.41 -3.95 -14.93
C LEU A 101 2.42 -4.30 -13.45
N VAL A 102 1.47 -5.13 -13.03
CA VAL A 102 1.41 -5.68 -11.68
C VAL A 102 2.06 -7.06 -11.69
N LEU A 103 3.15 -7.23 -10.93
CA LEU A 103 3.86 -8.50 -10.77
C LEU A 103 3.25 -9.38 -9.68
N ALA A 104 2.77 -8.75 -8.61
CA ALA A 104 2.23 -9.44 -7.45
C ALA A 104 1.28 -8.55 -6.64
N ARG A 105 0.61 -9.16 -5.66
CA ARG A 105 -0.19 -8.47 -4.66
C ARG A 105 0.20 -8.93 -3.26
N THR A 106 0.21 -8.01 -2.31
CA THR A 106 0.43 -8.32 -0.90
C THR A 106 -0.78 -9.02 -0.30
N ALA A 107 -0.62 -9.57 0.91
CA ALA A 107 -1.77 -10.04 1.68
C ALA A 107 -2.73 -8.89 1.98
N SER A 108 -4.03 -9.19 2.03
CA SER A 108 -5.05 -8.20 2.36
C SER A 108 -5.03 -7.83 3.84
N ARG A 109 -5.31 -6.57 4.13
CA ARG A 109 -5.35 -5.97 5.47
C ARG A 109 -6.51 -4.98 5.62
N PRO A 110 -6.91 -4.62 6.84
CA PRO A 110 -7.85 -3.53 7.06
C PRO A 110 -7.39 -2.24 6.36
N GLY A 111 -8.33 -1.54 5.72
CA GLY A 111 -8.09 -0.27 5.02
C GLY A 111 -7.77 0.89 5.98
N LEU A 112 -7.54 2.08 5.43
CA LEU A 112 -7.20 3.26 6.23
C LEU A 112 -8.35 3.63 7.20
N PRO A 113 -8.11 3.71 8.52
CA PRO A 113 -9.16 4.07 9.48
C PRO A 113 -9.43 5.58 9.50
N LEU A 114 -10.69 5.94 9.78
CA LEU A 114 -11.03 7.25 10.34
C LEU A 114 -11.06 7.13 11.87
N ILE A 115 -10.21 7.91 12.55
CA ILE A 115 -10.00 7.82 14.00
C ILE A 115 -10.54 9.07 14.68
N THR A 116 -11.30 8.90 15.76
CA THR A 116 -11.82 10.00 16.59
C THR A 116 -10.95 10.22 17.83
N ALA A 117 -11.14 11.35 18.52
CA ALA A 117 -10.50 11.58 19.81
C ALA A 117 -10.92 10.52 20.84
N ARG A 118 -10.04 10.25 21.83
CA ARG A 118 -10.37 9.30 22.91
C ARG A 118 -11.56 9.82 23.75
N GLY A 119 -12.36 8.89 24.28
CA GLY A 119 -13.44 9.20 25.23
C GLY A 119 -14.77 9.62 24.61
N GLN A 120 -14.97 9.44 23.31
CA GLN A 120 -16.30 9.63 22.69
C GLN A 120 -17.31 8.64 23.27
N SER A 121 -18.52 9.12 23.55
CA SER A 121 -19.65 8.26 23.91
C SER A 121 -20.09 7.40 22.72
N SER A 122 -20.74 6.27 22.99
CA SER A 122 -21.31 5.41 21.93
C SER A 122 -22.30 6.16 21.04
N HIS A 123 -23.05 7.12 21.60
CA HIS A 123 -23.98 7.96 20.83
C HIS A 123 -23.24 8.83 19.81
N GLN A 124 -22.19 9.53 20.23
CA GLN A 124 -21.39 10.37 19.34
C GLN A 124 -20.72 9.57 18.23
N LEU A 125 -20.23 8.35 18.54
CA LEU A 125 -19.68 7.46 17.51
C LEU A 125 -20.74 7.04 16.50
N GLU A 126 -21.97 6.80 16.94
CA GLU A 126 -23.07 6.43 16.05
C GLU A 126 -23.54 7.59 15.17
N ASP A 127 -23.55 8.81 15.71
CA ASP A 127 -23.83 10.03 14.94
C ASP A 127 -22.81 10.21 13.81
N LEU A 128 -21.52 10.00 14.09
CA LEU A 128 -20.45 10.10 13.08
C LEU A 128 -20.57 9.02 12.01
N ARG A 129 -20.86 7.77 12.39
CA ARG A 129 -21.10 6.67 11.43
C ARG A 129 -22.30 6.96 10.55
N SER A 130 -23.40 7.43 11.14
CA SER A 130 -24.60 7.81 10.41
C SER A 130 -24.32 8.94 9.42
N ALA A 131 -23.57 9.97 9.85
CA ALA A 131 -23.16 11.06 8.97
C ALA A 131 -22.30 10.58 7.79
N LEU A 132 -21.34 9.68 8.02
CA LEU A 132 -20.53 9.07 6.96
C LEU A 132 -21.38 8.24 5.98
N ALA A 133 -22.30 7.43 6.49
CA ALA A 133 -23.20 6.63 5.67
C ALA A 133 -24.10 7.52 4.79
N LEU A 134 -24.67 8.58 5.37
CA LEU A 134 -25.46 9.57 4.62
C LEU A 134 -24.63 10.32 3.59
N ALA A 135 -23.38 10.70 3.91
CA ALA A 135 -22.49 11.36 2.97
C ALA A 135 -22.20 10.47 1.76
N VAL A 136 -21.89 9.19 1.97
CA VAL A 136 -21.69 8.23 0.87
C VAL A 136 -22.96 8.04 0.05
N GLN A 137 -24.14 7.97 0.69
CA GLN A 137 -25.41 7.88 -0.02
C GLN A 137 -25.71 9.14 -0.86
N ALA A 138 -25.31 10.31 -0.39
CA ALA A 138 -25.48 11.58 -1.08
C ALA A 138 -24.52 11.76 -2.27
N LEU A 139 -23.42 11.02 -2.34
CA LEU A 139 -22.53 11.05 -3.50
C LEU A 139 -23.26 10.57 -4.76
N GLY A 140 -23.20 11.39 -5.80
CA GLY A 140 -23.64 11.00 -7.14
C GLY A 140 -22.79 9.85 -7.69
N LYS A 141 -23.32 9.11 -8.66
CA LYS A 141 -22.65 7.95 -9.27
C LYS A 141 -21.22 8.28 -9.72
N THR A 142 -21.05 9.39 -10.44
CA THR A 142 -19.75 9.84 -10.96
C THR A 142 -18.73 10.10 -9.84
N ASP A 143 -19.15 10.69 -8.73
CA ASP A 143 -18.24 11.00 -7.63
C ASP A 143 -17.85 9.73 -6.85
N ARG A 144 -18.78 8.78 -6.67
CA ARG A 144 -18.45 7.47 -6.08
C ARG A 144 -17.43 6.71 -6.93
N GLU A 145 -17.63 6.69 -8.25
CA GLU A 145 -16.70 6.04 -9.19
C GLU A 145 -15.32 6.70 -9.15
N ARG A 146 -15.25 8.03 -9.13
CA ARG A 146 -13.97 8.76 -9.04
C ARG A 146 -13.24 8.58 -7.72
N LEU A 147 -13.98 8.55 -6.61
CA LEU A 147 -13.39 8.42 -5.27
C LEU A 147 -13.08 6.96 -4.90
N GLY A 148 -13.66 5.98 -5.60
CA GLY A 148 -13.58 4.57 -5.21
C GLY A 148 -14.25 4.28 -3.86
N LEU A 149 -15.14 5.17 -3.40
CA LEU A 149 -15.80 5.07 -2.08
C LEU A 149 -17.21 4.51 -2.23
N THR A 150 -17.39 3.28 -1.73
CA THR A 150 -18.68 2.57 -1.75
C THR A 150 -19.41 2.60 -0.41
N GLU A 151 -18.67 2.51 0.70
CA GLU A 151 -19.20 2.49 2.07
C GLU A 151 -18.08 2.72 3.10
N PHE A 152 -18.48 3.04 4.33
CA PHE A 152 -17.62 2.96 5.52
C PHE A 152 -18.12 1.83 6.42
N VAL A 153 -17.21 0.96 6.85
CA VAL A 153 -17.55 -0.15 7.74
C VAL A 153 -17.08 0.14 9.18
N PRO A 154 -17.89 -0.18 10.21
CA PRO A 154 -17.42 -0.10 11.59
C PRO A 154 -16.23 -1.03 11.83
N ALA A 155 -15.22 -0.53 12.54
CA ALA A 155 -14.05 -1.30 12.95
C ALA A 155 -13.70 -1.00 14.42
N SER A 156 -13.08 -1.97 15.08
CA SER A 156 -12.50 -1.81 16.42
C SER A 156 -10.98 -1.80 16.34
N ALA A 157 -10.30 -1.50 17.46
CA ALA A 157 -8.85 -1.63 17.53
C ALA A 157 -8.38 -3.07 17.20
N ASP A 158 -9.15 -4.08 17.60
CA ASP A 158 -8.85 -5.49 17.34
C ASP A 158 -8.85 -5.82 15.85
N SER A 159 -9.65 -5.11 15.04
CA SER A 159 -9.63 -5.26 13.57
C SER A 159 -8.23 -4.99 13.01
N TYR A 160 -7.46 -4.12 13.65
CA TYR A 160 -6.11 -3.70 13.24
C TYR A 160 -4.99 -4.46 13.97
N ALA A 161 -5.31 -5.42 14.86
CA ALA A 161 -4.30 -6.19 15.59
C ALA A 161 -3.32 -6.89 14.65
N ILE A 162 -3.80 -7.37 13.49
CA ILE A 162 -2.96 -8.01 12.47
C ILE A 162 -1.87 -7.07 11.92
N ILE A 163 -2.13 -5.76 11.85
CA ILE A 163 -1.13 -4.78 11.42
C ILE A 163 -0.07 -4.56 12.50
N ALA A 164 -0.48 -4.57 13.78
CA ALA A 164 0.46 -4.51 14.90
C ALA A 164 1.35 -5.76 14.96
N ASP A 165 0.75 -6.94 14.73
CA ASP A 165 1.48 -8.21 14.64
C ASP A 165 2.49 -8.20 13.49
N ASP A 166 2.10 -7.69 12.32
CA ASP A 166 3.02 -7.56 11.19
C ASP A 166 4.20 -6.65 11.55
N LEU A 167 3.95 -5.50 12.17
CA LEU A 167 5.00 -4.58 12.58
C LEU A 167 5.95 -5.23 13.60
N GLN A 168 5.40 -5.93 14.60
CA GLN A 168 6.19 -6.62 15.61
C GLN A 168 7.07 -7.71 15.00
N ARG A 169 6.53 -8.49 14.05
CA ARG A 169 7.22 -9.65 13.47
C ARG A 169 8.19 -9.27 12.35
N PHE A 170 7.84 -8.28 11.54
CA PHE A 170 8.53 -7.98 10.29
C PHE A 170 9.11 -6.58 10.21
N GLY A 171 8.77 -5.66 11.13
CA GLY A 171 9.27 -4.28 11.10
C GLY A 171 10.80 -4.18 11.22
N ALA A 172 11.43 -5.16 11.86
CA ALA A 172 12.89 -5.27 11.96
C ALA A 172 13.54 -6.03 10.79
N VAL A 173 12.76 -6.65 9.89
CA VAL A 173 13.31 -7.36 8.73
C VAL A 173 13.84 -6.33 7.75
N PRO A 174 15.13 -6.35 7.40
CA PRO A 174 15.69 -5.37 6.48
C PRO A 174 15.05 -5.52 5.11
N LEU A 175 14.55 -4.42 4.55
CA LEU A 175 14.04 -4.40 3.18
C LEU A 175 15.20 -4.41 2.17
N ILE A 176 16.31 -3.78 2.54
CA ILE A 176 17.51 -3.58 1.72
C ILE A 176 18.64 -4.48 2.21
N THR A 177 19.35 -5.14 1.30
CA THR A 177 20.57 -5.87 1.62
C THR A 177 21.60 -4.90 2.21
N SER A 178 22.05 -5.17 3.44
CA SER A 178 23.29 -4.58 3.93
C SER A 178 24.42 -5.07 3.04
N ASP A 179 25.15 -4.15 2.46
CA ASP A 179 26.34 -4.43 1.66
C ASP A 179 27.37 -5.14 2.57
N PRO A 180 27.73 -6.41 2.31
CA PRO A 180 28.69 -7.13 3.15
C PRO A 180 30.11 -6.55 3.05
N ASP A 181 30.38 -5.69 2.06
CA ASP A 181 31.70 -5.08 1.79
C ASP A 181 31.77 -3.56 2.09
N ARG A 182 30.85 -3.02 2.91
CA ARG A 182 30.92 -1.66 3.46
C ARG A 182 30.91 -1.60 4.99
#